data_AF-A0A1V5ZX92-F1
#
_entry.id   AF-A0A1V5ZX92-F1
#
_cell.length_a   1.000
_cell.length_b   1.000
_cell.length_c   1.000
_cell.angle_alpha   90.00
_cell.angle_beta   90.00
_cell.angle_gamma   90.00
#
_symmetry.space_group_name_H-M   'P 1'
#
loop_
_entity.id
_entity.type
_entity.pdbx_description
1 polymer ?
#
loop_
_entity_poly.entity_id
_entity_poly.type
_entity_poly.pdbx_seq_one_letter_code
_entity_poly.pdbx_strand_id
1 'polypeptide(L)'
;MDKKLEVLFETKGNFDLIDEKGKKITSGEAKIILDEEKMVIFPKDGQTISISLREVSNFLAKDFNLCLLLPNGEKIFIEGLGYEYDDFLRTFIHLRQKIIQKDLLMNEGIKKTGFKGYYDYEERDEKQSGEAEVEIYETALVLKPQQSDPIRIPFSEIVELSFKDYQILIKTETINLSLSRFGEKFDSLSKNLTEALGELSLKTQTILKEFLPDLDPITIKKAADLLKDGQAVEKRKLDEISPEIWKALEKGLEKIGIKEFYNYLKTLVSEEQIFMGIKRDLMGDLTGEYIWFLAPIISKELKRFIVMEAGSTIEEGAKATYIFRIPEGEEISDFVKKINRCMIAINFRREPIYLKDEDLEKPDYLKYKTAIAKIPELKLLRQVFVKRIIHSSLETWTTQLMGSDPQN
;
A
#
# COMPACT_ATOMS: atom_id res chain seq x y z
N MET A 1 8.72 23.83 -20.00
CA MET A 1 10.20 23.93 -19.97
C MET A 1 10.72 22.52 -20.09
N ASP A 2 11.25 22.14 -21.25
CA ASP A 2 11.87 20.83 -21.44
C ASP A 2 13.10 20.73 -20.54
N LYS A 3 12.96 20.00 -19.45
CA LYS A 3 14.08 19.60 -18.61
C LYS A 3 14.99 18.76 -19.50
N LYS A 4 16.22 19.21 -19.71
CA LYS A 4 17.23 18.47 -20.48
C LYS A 4 17.33 17.06 -19.87
N LEU A 5 17.11 16.03 -20.70
CA LEU A 5 17.17 14.63 -20.28
C LEU A 5 18.53 14.36 -19.64
N GLU A 6 18.53 14.10 -18.33
CA GLU A 6 19.72 13.68 -17.62
C GLU A 6 19.94 12.20 -17.91
N VAL A 7 20.89 11.93 -18.79
CA VAL A 7 21.26 10.57 -19.16
C VAL A 7 21.99 9.93 -17.99
N LEU A 8 21.41 8.88 -17.43
CA LEU A 8 21.99 8.13 -16.31
C LEU A 8 22.82 6.94 -16.78
N PHE A 9 22.47 6.38 -17.95
CA PHE A 9 23.24 5.32 -18.59
C PHE A 9 23.07 5.37 -20.11
N GLU A 10 24.13 5.07 -20.84
CA GLU A 10 24.13 5.00 -22.30
C GLU A 10 24.96 3.80 -22.74
N THR A 11 24.42 3.01 -23.68
CA THR A 11 25.12 1.85 -24.26
C THR A 11 24.68 1.58 -25.70
N LYS A 12 25.36 0.66 -26.37
CA LYS A 12 24.99 0.13 -27.68
C LYS A 12 24.66 -1.35 -27.54
N GLY A 13 23.63 -1.79 -28.24
CA GLY A 13 23.21 -3.19 -28.25
C GLY A 13 22.32 -3.50 -29.44
N ASN A 14 21.71 -4.68 -29.40
CA ASN A 14 20.65 -5.05 -30.32
C ASN A 14 19.32 -5.05 -29.58
N PHE A 15 18.25 -4.81 -30.33
CA PHE A 15 16.90 -4.96 -29.82
C PHE A 15 16.00 -5.68 -30.81
N ASP A 16 14.97 -6.35 -30.28
CA ASP A 16 13.83 -6.87 -31.02
C ASP A 16 12.54 -6.39 -30.38
N LEU A 17 11.66 -5.75 -31.15
CA LEU A 17 10.28 -5.50 -30.76
C LEU A 17 9.38 -6.56 -31.38
N ILE A 18 8.64 -7.28 -30.54
CA ILE A 18 7.75 -8.37 -30.93
C ILE A 18 6.32 -8.01 -30.53
N ASP A 19 5.37 -8.20 -31.45
CA ASP A 19 3.96 -7.97 -31.19
C ASP A 19 3.35 -9.02 -30.24
N GLU A 20 2.11 -8.80 -29.82
CA GLU A 20 1.33 -9.73 -28.98
C GLU A 20 1.17 -11.15 -29.60
N LYS A 21 1.35 -11.29 -30.93
CA LYS A 21 1.22 -12.55 -31.68
C LYS A 21 2.58 -13.22 -31.93
N GLY A 22 3.66 -12.66 -31.40
CA GLY A 22 5.02 -13.20 -31.59
C GLY A 22 5.68 -12.79 -32.90
N LYS A 23 5.09 -11.87 -33.68
CA LYS A 23 5.69 -11.37 -34.92
C LYS A 23 6.66 -10.24 -34.61
N LYS A 24 7.87 -10.34 -35.16
CA LYS A 24 8.89 -9.28 -35.08
C LYS A 24 8.41 -8.04 -35.85
N ILE A 25 8.22 -6.93 -35.16
CA ILE A 25 7.80 -5.63 -35.72
C ILE A 25 9.03 -4.88 -36.26
N THR A 26 10.05 -4.75 -35.42
CA THR A 26 11.30 -4.06 -35.76
C THR A 26 12.46 -4.66 -34.97
N SER A 27 13.67 -4.56 -35.50
CA SER A 27 14.87 -5.10 -34.89
C SER A 27 16.12 -4.44 -35.45
N GLY A 28 17.20 -4.45 -34.68
CA GLY A 28 18.52 -4.12 -35.18
C GLY A 28 19.45 -3.59 -34.10
N GLU A 29 20.61 -3.10 -34.53
CA GLU A 29 21.51 -2.37 -33.65
C GLU A 29 20.88 -1.04 -33.23
N ALA A 30 21.01 -0.70 -31.96
CA ALA A 30 20.49 0.53 -31.39
C ALA A 30 21.43 1.11 -30.32
N LYS A 31 21.37 2.43 -30.17
CA LYS A 31 21.84 3.11 -28.97
C LYS A 31 20.71 3.11 -27.95
N ILE A 32 21.00 2.68 -26.72
CA ILE A 32 20.01 2.57 -25.64
C ILE A 32 20.40 3.55 -24.54
N ILE A 33 19.43 4.35 -24.09
CA ILE A 33 19.60 5.36 -23.05
C ILE A 33 18.62 5.06 -21.91
N LEU A 34 19.11 5.13 -20.67
CA LEU A 34 18.29 5.19 -19.47
C LEU A 34 18.35 6.59 -18.86
N ASP A 35 17.20 7.13 -18.49
CA ASP A 35 17.07 8.31 -17.64
C ASP A 35 16.25 7.97 -16.37
N GLU A 36 15.92 8.98 -15.56
CA GLU A 36 15.19 8.79 -14.31
C GLU A 36 13.79 8.15 -14.45
N GLU A 37 13.15 8.17 -15.62
CA GLU A 37 11.74 7.79 -15.80
C GLU A 37 11.49 6.84 -16.98
N LYS A 38 12.39 6.78 -17.97
CA LYS A 38 12.21 6.02 -19.21
C LYS A 38 13.49 5.40 -19.73
N MET A 39 13.29 4.39 -20.57
CA MET A 39 14.28 3.83 -21.46
C MET A 39 13.98 4.29 -22.89
N VAL A 40 15.00 4.79 -23.59
CA VAL A 40 14.88 5.23 -24.98
C VAL A 40 15.82 4.39 -25.85
N ILE A 41 15.26 3.76 -26.87
CA ILE A 41 15.98 2.98 -27.88
C ILE A 41 16.04 3.83 -29.14
N PHE A 42 17.25 4.09 -29.63
CA PHE A 42 17.54 4.77 -30.90
C PHE A 42 18.09 3.73 -31.89
N PRO A 43 17.21 3.09 -32.70
CA PRO A 43 17.66 2.18 -33.75
C PRO A 43 18.58 2.89 -34.74
N LYS A 44 19.55 2.16 -35.32
CA LYS A 44 20.32 2.69 -36.47
C LYS A 44 19.41 3.05 -37.63
N ASP A 45 18.41 2.21 -37.88
CA ASP A 45 17.40 2.36 -38.91
C ASP A 45 16.00 2.26 -38.28
N GLY A 46 15.13 3.23 -38.55
CA GLY A 46 13.74 3.25 -38.07
C GLY A 46 13.44 4.38 -37.09
N GLN A 47 12.33 4.23 -36.36
CA GLN A 47 11.85 5.25 -35.42
C GLN A 47 12.35 4.98 -34.00
N THR A 48 12.67 6.06 -33.28
CA THR A 48 13.01 6.01 -31.86
C THR A 48 11.83 5.45 -31.05
N ILE A 49 12.13 4.55 -30.11
CA ILE A 49 11.17 3.97 -29.19
C ILE A 49 11.45 4.53 -27.79
N SER A 50 10.43 5.07 -27.13
CA SER A 50 10.53 5.59 -25.76
C SER A 50 9.55 4.84 -24.89
N ILE A 51 10.04 4.19 -23.83
CA ILE A 51 9.25 3.33 -22.93
C ILE A 51 9.37 3.89 -21.53
N SER A 52 8.24 4.23 -20.88
CA SER A 52 8.28 4.58 -19.47
C SER A 52 8.63 3.33 -18.65
N LEU A 53 9.54 3.46 -17.69
CA LEU A 53 9.88 2.37 -16.77
C LEU A 53 8.67 1.93 -15.92
N ARG A 54 7.65 2.80 -15.79
CA ARG A 54 6.35 2.53 -15.12
C ARG A 54 5.49 1.55 -15.90
N GLU A 55 5.57 1.59 -17.23
CA GLU A 55 4.71 0.81 -18.13
C GLU A 55 5.23 -0.62 -18.33
N VAL A 56 6.50 -0.89 -17.98
CA VAL A 56 7.07 -2.24 -18.01
C VAL A 56 6.32 -3.11 -17.01
N SER A 57 5.48 -4.00 -17.55
CA SER A 57 4.60 -4.87 -16.75
C SER A 57 5.39 -5.90 -15.99
N ASN A 58 6.35 -6.53 -16.67
CA ASN A 58 7.31 -7.46 -16.09
C ASN A 58 8.63 -7.44 -16.88
N PHE A 59 9.71 -7.98 -16.33
CA PHE A 59 10.95 -8.19 -17.06
C PHE A 59 11.62 -9.50 -16.65
N LEU A 60 12.39 -10.07 -17.57
CA LEU A 60 13.20 -11.25 -17.33
C LEU A 60 14.62 -10.97 -17.79
N ALA A 61 15.58 -11.11 -16.87
CA ALA A 61 17.01 -10.99 -17.17
C ALA A 61 17.65 -12.38 -17.06
N LYS A 62 18.15 -12.90 -18.19
CA LYS A 62 18.77 -14.23 -18.25
C LYS A 62 19.73 -14.33 -19.44
N ASP A 63 20.85 -15.01 -19.26
CA ASP A 63 21.79 -15.34 -20.34
C ASP A 63 22.22 -14.11 -21.17
N PHE A 64 22.53 -12.99 -20.52
CA PHE A 64 22.88 -11.70 -21.14
C PHE A 64 21.78 -11.06 -22.01
N ASN A 65 20.54 -11.50 -21.81
CA ASN A 65 19.35 -10.93 -22.43
C ASN A 65 18.47 -10.25 -21.38
N LEU A 66 17.81 -9.16 -21.77
CA LEU A 66 16.74 -8.53 -21.01
C LEU A 66 15.47 -8.55 -21.87
N CYS A 67 14.44 -9.24 -21.40
CA CYS A 67 13.12 -9.24 -22.01
C CYS A 67 12.19 -8.36 -21.17
N LEU A 68 11.61 -7.33 -21.77
CA LEU A 68 10.58 -6.48 -21.17
C LEU A 68 9.22 -6.89 -21.72
N LEU A 69 8.24 -7.06 -20.84
CA LEU A 69 6.83 -7.28 -21.20
C LEU A 69 6.06 -5.97 -21.04
N LEU A 70 5.37 -5.55 -22.09
CA LEU A 70 4.54 -4.35 -22.12
C LEU A 70 3.06 -4.68 -21.83
N PRO A 71 2.23 -3.70 -21.44
CA PRO A 71 0.84 -3.95 -21.00
C PRO A 71 -0.07 -4.53 -22.09
N ASN A 72 0.23 -4.26 -23.36
CA ASN A 72 -0.46 -4.79 -24.53
C ASN A 72 0.01 -6.20 -24.93
N GLY A 73 0.92 -6.82 -24.17
CA GLY A 73 1.48 -8.14 -24.48
C GLY A 73 2.66 -8.11 -25.45
N GLU A 74 3.03 -6.94 -25.98
CA GLU A 74 4.26 -6.77 -26.77
C GLU A 74 5.50 -7.01 -25.90
N LYS A 75 6.59 -7.43 -26.55
CA LYS A 75 7.85 -7.73 -25.89
C LYS A 75 9.00 -6.99 -26.53
N ILE A 76 9.91 -6.50 -25.70
CA ILE A 76 11.18 -5.92 -26.15
C ILE A 76 12.31 -6.77 -25.61
N PHE A 77 13.12 -7.30 -26.51
CA PHE A 77 14.35 -8.00 -26.16
C PHE A 77 15.51 -7.04 -26.36
N ILE A 78 16.43 -7.01 -25.40
CA ILE A 78 17.69 -6.28 -25.46
C ILE A 78 18.80 -7.30 -25.25
N GLU A 79 19.76 -7.32 -26.17
CA GLU A 79 20.89 -8.24 -26.16
C GLU A 79 22.16 -7.55 -26.69
N GLY A 80 23.29 -8.24 -26.62
CA GLY A 80 24.54 -7.75 -27.22
C GLY A 80 25.14 -6.53 -26.53
N LEU A 81 24.83 -6.30 -25.24
CA LEU A 81 25.40 -5.20 -24.44
C LEU A 81 26.87 -5.44 -24.05
N GLY A 82 27.41 -6.65 -24.28
CA GLY A 82 28.78 -6.99 -23.97
C GLY A 82 29.12 -6.82 -22.48
N TYR A 83 30.25 -6.18 -22.19
CA TYR A 83 30.72 -5.95 -20.82
C TYR A 83 29.84 -4.95 -20.04
N GLU A 84 28.98 -4.18 -20.73
CA GLU A 84 28.09 -3.20 -20.11
C GLU A 84 26.77 -3.82 -19.63
N TYR A 85 26.52 -5.11 -19.92
CA TYR A 85 25.27 -5.79 -19.57
C TYR A 85 24.93 -5.69 -18.07
N ASP A 86 25.88 -6.04 -17.20
CA ASP A 86 25.64 -6.08 -15.76
C ASP A 86 25.39 -4.68 -15.18
N ASP A 87 26.13 -3.67 -15.66
CA ASP A 87 25.97 -2.28 -15.24
C ASP A 87 24.66 -1.68 -15.75
N PHE A 88 24.28 -1.99 -17.00
CA PHE A 88 23.00 -1.61 -17.58
C PHE A 88 21.84 -2.22 -16.79
N LEU A 89 21.87 -3.53 -16.56
CA LEU A 89 20.83 -4.26 -15.85
C LEU A 89 20.68 -3.73 -14.42
N ARG A 90 21.79 -3.54 -13.71
CA ARG A 90 21.78 -2.97 -12.35
C ARG A 90 21.14 -1.58 -12.34
N THR A 91 21.48 -0.74 -13.31
CA THR A 91 20.95 0.62 -13.42
C THR A 91 19.45 0.61 -13.76
N PHE A 92 19.03 -0.21 -14.72
CA PHE A 92 17.62 -0.41 -15.08
C PHE A 92 16.79 -0.85 -13.86
N ILE A 93 17.23 -1.89 -13.15
CA ILE A 93 16.53 -2.42 -11.98
C ILE A 93 16.43 -1.34 -10.89
N HIS A 94 17.53 -0.64 -10.61
CA HIS A 94 17.55 0.41 -9.59
C HIS A 94 16.56 1.54 -9.90
N LEU A 95 16.57 2.04 -11.13
CA LEU A 95 15.69 3.13 -11.57
C LEU A 95 14.23 2.70 -11.53
N ARG A 96 13.93 1.52 -12.07
CA ARG A 96 12.56 0.98 -12.05
C ARG A 96 12.08 0.76 -10.62
N GLN A 97 12.87 0.16 -9.74
CA GLN A 97 12.50 -0.03 -8.34
C GLN A 97 12.20 1.29 -7.63
N LYS A 98 13.04 2.31 -7.84
CA LYS A 98 12.83 3.65 -7.26
C LYS A 98 11.49 4.27 -7.69
N ILE A 99 11.15 4.14 -8.97
CA ILE A 99 9.89 4.65 -9.52
C ILE A 99 8.70 3.86 -8.98
N ILE A 100 8.75 2.53 -9.09
CA ILE A 100 7.64 1.66 -8.68
C ILE A 100 7.39 1.78 -7.18
N GLN A 101 8.43 1.87 -6.35
CA GLN A 101 8.28 2.07 -4.92
C GLN A 101 7.51 3.36 -4.58
N LYS A 102 7.86 4.47 -5.25
CA LYS A 102 7.15 5.75 -5.08
C LYS A 102 5.67 5.63 -5.47
N ASP A 103 5.39 4.87 -6.53
CA ASP A 103 4.05 4.64 -7.08
C ASP A 103 3.22 3.69 -6.22
N LEU A 104 3.85 2.69 -5.63
CA LEU A 104 3.23 1.77 -4.68
C LEU A 104 2.95 2.41 -3.31
N LEU A 105 2.94 3.75 -3.25
CA LEU A 105 2.55 4.55 -2.10
C LEU A 105 3.44 4.36 -0.86
N MET A 106 4.64 3.77 -1.04
CA MET A 106 5.62 3.44 0.00
C MET A 106 6.50 4.65 0.39
N ASN A 107 5.88 5.82 0.57
CA ASN A 107 6.59 7.04 0.98
C ASN A 107 6.54 7.16 2.50
N GLU A 108 7.44 6.45 3.18
CA GLU A 108 7.62 6.49 4.64
C GLU A 108 9.13 6.43 4.97
N GLY A 109 9.51 6.75 6.22
CA GLY A 109 10.93 6.79 6.60
C GLY A 109 11.60 5.42 6.55
N ILE A 110 12.78 5.33 5.91
CA ILE A 110 13.62 4.12 5.94
C ILE A 110 14.40 4.11 7.25
N LYS A 111 14.21 3.07 8.06
CA LYS A 111 14.98 2.85 9.30
C LYS A 111 16.31 2.18 9.01
N LYS A 112 16.30 1.13 8.18
CA LYS A 112 17.50 0.33 7.81
C LYS A 112 17.38 -0.26 6.41
N THR A 113 18.52 -0.40 5.74
CA THR A 113 18.65 -0.94 4.38
C THR A 113 19.94 -1.76 4.25
N GLY A 114 20.19 -2.36 3.07
CA GLY A 114 21.42 -3.08 2.76
C GLY A 114 21.40 -4.54 3.17
N PHE A 115 20.24 -5.11 3.48
CA PHE A 115 20.09 -6.53 3.80
C PHE A 115 19.82 -7.32 2.52
N LYS A 116 20.84 -8.01 1.99
CA LYS A 116 20.69 -8.84 0.80
C LYS A 116 20.65 -10.31 1.22
N GLY A 117 19.70 -11.05 0.66
CA GLY A 117 19.49 -12.46 0.98
C GLY A 117 18.52 -13.12 0.03
N TYR A 118 18.01 -14.27 0.45
CA TYR A 118 17.03 -15.05 -0.29
C TYR A 118 15.66 -14.97 0.40
N TYR A 119 14.61 -14.91 -0.39
CA TYR A 119 13.23 -14.93 0.09
C TYR A 119 12.45 -16.08 -0.53
N ASP A 120 11.48 -16.59 0.22
CA ASP A 120 10.41 -17.45 -0.25
C ASP A 120 9.09 -16.84 0.23
N TYR A 121 8.23 -16.44 -0.70
CA TYR A 121 7.01 -15.71 -0.47
C TYR A 121 5.83 -16.45 -1.09
N GLU A 122 4.79 -16.61 -0.29
CA GLU A 122 3.51 -17.18 -0.68
C GLU A 122 2.39 -16.26 -0.24
N GLU A 123 1.55 -15.83 -1.19
CA GLU A 123 0.27 -15.19 -0.90
C GLU A 123 -0.82 -15.82 -1.75
N ARG A 124 -1.79 -16.47 -1.08
CA ARG A 124 -2.86 -17.24 -1.74
C ARG A 124 -2.28 -18.27 -2.73
N ASP A 125 -2.45 -18.07 -4.04
CA ASP A 125 -2.01 -18.96 -5.11
C ASP A 125 -0.68 -18.50 -5.77
N GLU A 126 -0.16 -17.33 -5.38
CA GLU A 126 1.08 -16.79 -5.92
C GLU A 126 2.27 -17.19 -5.07
N LYS A 127 3.25 -17.82 -5.71
CA LYS A 127 4.54 -18.18 -5.10
C LYS A 127 5.66 -17.53 -5.87
N GLN A 128 6.55 -16.87 -5.14
CA GLN A 128 7.76 -16.27 -5.69
C GLN A 128 8.91 -16.47 -4.71
N SER A 129 10.08 -16.73 -5.27
CA SER A 129 11.30 -16.90 -4.48
C SER A 129 12.49 -16.43 -5.30
N GLY A 130 13.56 -16.05 -4.62
CA GLY A 130 14.77 -15.60 -5.27
C GLY A 130 15.61 -14.70 -4.40
N GLU A 131 16.54 -13.98 -5.02
CA GLU A 131 17.35 -12.98 -4.34
C GLU A 131 16.57 -11.67 -4.22
N ALA A 132 16.71 -11.03 -3.05
CA ALA A 132 16.12 -9.74 -2.78
C ALA A 132 16.97 -8.91 -1.81
N GLU A 133 16.76 -7.60 -1.88
CA GLU A 133 17.11 -6.69 -0.81
C GLU A 133 15.91 -6.48 0.11
N VAL A 134 16.17 -6.42 1.42
CA VAL A 134 15.16 -6.16 2.44
C VAL A 134 15.46 -4.81 3.08
N GLU A 135 14.42 -4.01 3.23
CA GLU A 135 14.44 -2.71 3.86
C GLU A 135 13.41 -2.65 4.99
N ILE A 136 13.81 -2.07 6.11
CA ILE A 136 12.94 -1.87 7.28
C ILE A 136 12.51 -0.41 7.27
N TYR A 137 11.21 -0.20 7.17
CA TYR A 137 10.57 1.11 7.23
C TYR A 137 9.95 1.33 8.62
N GLU A 138 9.35 2.51 8.83
CA GLU A 138 8.67 2.85 10.08
C GLU A 138 7.47 1.94 10.39
N THR A 139 6.70 1.55 9.37
CA THR A 139 5.45 0.77 9.56
C THR A 139 5.40 -0.53 8.77
N ALA A 140 6.47 -0.87 8.02
CA ALA A 140 6.49 -2.05 7.17
C ALA A 140 7.89 -2.62 6.92
N LEU A 141 7.91 -3.87 6.49
CA LEU A 141 9.04 -4.48 5.80
C LEU A 141 8.82 -4.32 4.29
N VAL A 142 9.83 -3.88 3.54
CA VAL A 142 9.78 -3.87 2.08
C VAL A 142 10.81 -4.84 1.55
N LEU A 143 10.33 -5.81 0.79
CA LEU A 143 11.12 -6.76 0.04
C LEU A 143 11.29 -6.22 -1.39
N LYS A 144 12.51 -6.23 -1.91
CA LYS A 144 12.87 -5.75 -3.24
C LYS A 144 13.50 -6.90 -4.04
N PRO A 145 12.69 -7.76 -4.65
CA PRO A 145 13.19 -8.84 -5.49
C PRO A 145 13.99 -8.31 -6.68
N GLN A 146 14.96 -9.09 -7.16
CA GLN A 146 15.75 -8.69 -8.33
C GLN A 146 14.95 -8.67 -9.64
N GLN A 147 13.87 -9.46 -9.74
CA GLN A 147 13.12 -9.68 -10.98
C GLN A 147 11.60 -9.47 -10.83
N SER A 148 11.16 -8.78 -9.79
CA SER A 148 9.75 -8.41 -9.63
C SER A 148 9.62 -7.07 -8.91
N ASP A 149 8.38 -6.59 -8.80
CA ASP A 149 8.10 -5.34 -8.11
C ASP A 149 8.35 -5.46 -6.59
N PRO A 150 8.66 -4.35 -5.89
CA PRO A 150 8.75 -4.34 -4.44
C PRO A 150 7.45 -4.79 -3.79
N ILE A 151 7.58 -5.56 -2.71
CA ILE A 151 6.47 -6.10 -1.91
C ILE A 151 6.54 -5.46 -0.53
N ARG A 152 5.44 -4.88 -0.07
CA ARG A 152 5.33 -4.25 1.25
C ARG A 152 4.52 -5.13 2.18
N ILE A 153 5.07 -5.42 3.35
CA ILE A 153 4.41 -6.18 4.42
C ILE A 153 4.25 -5.24 5.62
N PRO A 154 3.03 -4.75 5.88
CA PRO A 154 2.76 -3.90 7.04
C PRO A 154 3.05 -4.65 8.34
N PHE A 155 3.75 -4.01 9.28
CA PHE A 155 4.05 -4.59 10.58
C PHE A 155 2.81 -4.92 11.40
N SER A 156 1.75 -4.15 11.22
CA SER A 156 0.49 -4.38 11.92
C SER A 156 -0.20 -5.69 11.48
N GLU A 157 0.06 -6.17 10.27
CA GLU A 157 -0.51 -7.43 9.75
C GLU A 157 0.27 -8.68 10.20
N ILE A 158 1.45 -8.51 10.81
CA ILE A 158 2.26 -9.64 11.26
C ILE A 158 1.58 -10.29 12.47
N VAL A 159 1.11 -11.52 12.27
CA VAL A 159 0.52 -12.36 13.33
C VAL A 159 1.56 -13.21 14.03
N GLU A 160 2.61 -13.62 13.31
CA GLU A 160 3.69 -14.44 13.85
C GLU A 160 5.04 -14.00 13.25
N LEU A 161 6.03 -13.90 14.13
CA LEU A 161 7.42 -13.64 13.79
C LEU A 161 8.29 -14.65 14.55
N SER A 162 9.11 -15.41 13.84
CA SER A 162 10.06 -16.33 14.47
C SER A 162 11.42 -16.32 13.80
N PHE A 163 12.44 -16.61 14.61
CA PHE A 163 13.84 -16.65 14.22
C PHE A 163 14.37 -18.06 14.52
N LYS A 164 14.59 -18.87 13.50
CA LYS A 164 15.07 -20.26 13.64
C LYS A 164 16.02 -20.60 12.50
N ASP A 165 17.09 -21.30 12.80
CA ASP A 165 18.01 -21.87 11.79
C ASP A 165 18.50 -20.86 10.72
N TYR A 166 18.85 -19.64 11.15
CA TYR A 166 19.23 -18.53 10.25
C TYR A 166 18.14 -18.14 9.23
N GLN A 167 16.88 -18.33 9.62
CA GLN A 167 15.70 -17.91 8.89
C GLN A 167 14.83 -17.00 9.76
N ILE A 168 14.25 -15.98 9.13
CA ILE A 168 13.19 -15.16 9.71
C ILE A 168 11.89 -15.60 9.02
N LEU A 169 10.96 -16.13 9.81
CA LEU A 169 9.64 -16.50 9.34
C LEU A 169 8.64 -15.43 9.76
N ILE A 170 7.94 -14.86 8.79
CA ILE A 170 6.93 -13.83 8.97
C ILE A 170 5.62 -14.38 8.42
N LYS A 171 4.57 -14.36 9.25
CA LYS A 171 3.24 -14.78 8.86
C LYS A 171 2.25 -13.63 9.06
N THR A 172 1.40 -13.42 8.07
CA THR A 172 0.19 -12.58 8.16
C THR A 172 -1.04 -13.46 7.95
N GLU A 173 -2.24 -12.87 7.88
CA GLU A 173 -3.46 -13.61 7.55
C GLU A 173 -3.44 -14.19 6.13
N THR A 174 -2.69 -13.59 5.18
CA THR A 174 -2.63 -14.07 3.79
C THR A 174 -1.24 -14.36 3.27
N ILE A 175 -0.18 -13.93 3.97
CA ILE A 175 1.20 -14.02 3.51
C ILE A 175 1.97 -14.97 4.42
N ASN A 176 2.74 -15.88 3.80
CA ASN A 176 3.85 -16.57 4.45
C ASN A 176 5.15 -16.12 3.78
N LEU A 177 6.09 -15.57 4.56
CA LEU A 177 7.40 -15.14 4.09
C LEU A 177 8.50 -15.80 4.91
N SER A 178 9.46 -16.41 4.22
CA SER A 178 10.73 -16.85 4.79
C SER A 178 11.87 -16.02 4.22
N LEU A 179 12.73 -15.51 5.10
CA LEU A 179 13.94 -14.77 4.76
C LEU A 179 15.15 -15.56 5.25
N SER A 180 16.07 -15.90 4.34
CA SER A 180 17.27 -16.68 4.65
C SER A 180 18.50 -16.18 3.90
N ARG A 181 19.68 -16.76 4.19
CA ARG A 181 20.95 -16.47 3.49
C ARG A 181 21.44 -15.01 3.58
N PHE A 182 21.21 -14.35 4.71
CA PHE A 182 21.71 -12.98 4.97
C PHE A 182 23.17 -12.94 5.49
N GLY A 183 23.81 -14.11 5.66
CA GLY A 183 25.18 -14.23 6.16
C GLY A 183 25.37 -13.51 7.49
N GLU A 184 26.46 -12.73 7.60
CA GLU A 184 26.80 -11.94 8.79
C GLU A 184 25.75 -10.86 9.14
N LYS A 185 24.88 -10.51 8.20
CA LYS A 185 23.81 -9.52 8.45
C LYS A 185 22.55 -10.12 9.06
N PHE A 186 22.47 -11.45 9.25
CA PHE A 186 21.27 -12.10 9.80
C PHE A 186 20.91 -11.57 11.20
N ASP A 187 21.89 -11.50 12.10
CA ASP A 187 21.65 -11.04 13.48
C ASP A 187 21.26 -9.55 13.51
N SER A 188 21.90 -8.76 12.64
CA SER A 188 21.56 -7.33 12.48
C SER A 188 20.14 -7.16 11.94
N LEU A 189 19.75 -7.90 10.90
CA LEU A 189 18.39 -7.84 10.36
C LEU A 189 17.35 -8.22 11.42
N SER A 190 17.60 -9.31 12.14
CA SER A 190 16.70 -9.83 13.19
C SER A 190 16.50 -8.83 14.32
N LYS A 191 17.60 -8.22 14.78
CA LYS A 191 17.59 -7.17 15.80
C LYS A 191 16.82 -5.94 15.32
N ASN A 192 17.17 -5.40 14.15
CA ASN A 192 16.53 -4.18 13.64
C ASN A 192 15.04 -4.38 13.36
N LEU A 193 14.62 -5.56 12.91
CA LEU A 193 13.20 -5.87 12.71
C LEU A 193 12.43 -5.93 14.03
N THR A 194 13.02 -6.57 15.05
CA THR A 194 12.44 -6.64 16.40
C THR A 194 12.34 -5.25 17.03
N GLU A 195 13.38 -4.43 16.88
CA GLU A 195 13.39 -3.03 17.35
C GLU A 195 12.30 -2.21 16.66
N ALA A 196 12.17 -2.28 15.33
CA ALA A 196 11.15 -1.54 14.59
C ALA A 196 9.72 -1.93 15.01
N LEU A 197 9.44 -3.22 15.22
CA LEU A 197 8.15 -3.69 15.75
C LEU A 197 7.89 -3.20 17.18
N GLY A 198 8.94 -3.20 18.01
CA GLY A 198 8.88 -2.66 19.37
C GLY A 198 8.60 -1.15 19.40
N GLU A 199 9.27 -0.38 18.54
CA GLU A 199 9.04 1.06 18.37
C GLU A 199 7.61 1.37 17.94
N LEU A 200 7.08 0.64 16.95
CA LEU A 200 5.69 0.80 16.49
C LEU A 200 4.69 0.50 17.62
N SER A 201 4.89 -0.59 18.36
CA SER A 201 4.05 -0.93 19.53
C SER A 201 4.12 0.16 20.59
N LEU A 202 5.32 0.66 20.91
CA LEU A 202 5.51 1.73 21.88
C LEU A 202 4.82 3.03 21.44
N LYS A 203 4.87 3.37 20.13
CA LYS A 203 4.17 4.53 19.58
C LYS A 203 2.66 4.43 19.83
N THR A 204 2.03 3.30 19.53
CA THR A 204 0.60 3.08 19.81
C THR A 204 0.29 3.13 21.30
N GLN A 205 1.14 2.57 22.17
CA GLN A 205 0.97 2.65 23.63
C GLN A 205 1.02 4.10 24.14
N THR A 206 1.96 4.91 23.64
CA THR A 206 2.07 6.33 23.99
C THR A 206 0.80 7.08 23.60
N ILE A 207 0.32 6.90 22.37
CA ILE A 207 -0.94 7.50 21.91
C ILE A 207 -2.08 7.09 22.85
N LEU A 208 -2.24 5.80 23.13
CA LEU A 208 -3.31 5.34 24.01
C LEU A 208 -3.18 5.88 25.44
N LYS A 209 -1.97 6.00 25.99
CA LYS A 209 -1.76 6.56 27.34
C LYS A 209 -2.18 8.02 27.43
N GLU A 210 -2.02 8.80 26.36
CA GLU A 210 -2.49 10.18 26.29
C GLU A 210 -4.03 10.27 26.29
N PHE A 211 -4.72 9.33 25.64
CA PHE A 211 -6.18 9.25 25.64
C PHE A 211 -6.76 8.63 26.93
N LEU A 212 -5.99 7.74 27.56
CA LEU A 212 -6.37 6.91 28.69
C LEU A 212 -5.33 7.01 29.82
N PRO A 213 -5.14 8.20 30.43
CA PRO A 213 -4.09 8.42 31.41
C PRO A 213 -4.26 7.55 32.65
N ASP A 214 -5.49 7.17 32.99
CA ASP A 214 -5.82 6.42 34.19
C ASP A 214 -5.70 4.89 34.03
N LEU A 215 -5.54 4.39 32.79
CA LEU A 215 -5.37 2.95 32.57
C LEU A 215 -3.95 2.49 32.91
N ASP A 216 -3.86 1.27 33.45
CA ASP A 216 -2.59 0.65 33.77
C ASP A 216 -1.80 0.26 32.50
N PRO A 217 -0.46 0.18 32.59
CA PRO A 217 0.39 -0.12 31.42
C PRO A 217 0.09 -1.46 30.74
N ILE A 218 -0.39 -2.48 31.46
CA ILE A 218 -0.65 -3.80 30.88
C ILE A 218 -1.91 -3.75 30.00
N THR A 219 -2.95 -3.08 30.48
CA THR A 219 -4.19 -2.84 29.71
C THR A 219 -3.90 -2.02 28.45
N ILE A 220 -3.08 -0.97 28.56
CA ILE A 220 -2.66 -0.14 27.42
C ILE A 220 -1.87 -0.97 26.41
N LYS A 221 -0.93 -1.80 26.86
CA LYS A 221 -0.17 -2.69 25.98
C LYS A 221 -1.09 -3.64 25.21
N LYS A 222 -2.05 -4.29 25.89
CA LYS A 222 -3.01 -5.20 25.23
C LYS A 222 -3.85 -4.47 24.18
N ALA A 223 -4.32 -3.27 24.48
CA ALA A 223 -5.08 -2.45 23.54
C ALA A 223 -4.22 -2.00 22.35
N ALA A 224 -2.99 -1.58 22.60
CA ALA A 224 -2.03 -1.21 21.58
C ALA A 224 -1.68 -2.39 20.66
N ASP A 225 -1.66 -3.60 21.20
CA ASP A 225 -1.42 -4.81 20.43
C ASP A 225 -2.57 -5.11 19.42
N LEU A 226 -3.78 -4.58 19.64
CA LEU A 226 -4.90 -4.68 18.69
C LEU A 226 -4.99 -3.47 17.75
N LEU A 227 -4.68 -2.26 18.23
CA LEU A 227 -4.79 -1.00 17.48
C LEU A 227 -3.51 -0.63 16.71
N LYS A 228 -2.63 -1.63 16.46
CA LYS A 228 -1.31 -1.42 15.86
C LYS A 228 -1.41 -0.66 14.55
N ASP A 229 -0.61 0.39 14.43
CA ASP A 229 -0.51 1.24 13.23
C ASP A 229 -1.86 1.76 12.68
N GLY A 230 -2.85 1.97 13.54
CA GLY A 230 -4.15 2.48 13.13
C GLY A 230 -5.17 1.45 12.72
N GLN A 231 -4.92 0.15 12.94
CA GLN A 231 -5.93 -0.89 12.76
C GLN A 231 -7.25 -0.54 13.45
N ALA A 232 -8.36 -0.69 12.74
CA ALA A 232 -9.68 -0.57 13.34
C ALA A 232 -10.08 -1.88 14.04
N VAL A 233 -10.55 -1.79 15.28
CA VAL A 233 -10.90 -2.94 16.11
C VAL A 233 -12.36 -2.87 16.51
N GLU A 234 -13.07 -4.00 16.48
CA GLU A 234 -14.46 -4.09 16.94
C GLU A 234 -14.58 -3.73 18.42
N LYS A 235 -15.67 -3.02 18.77
CA LYS A 235 -15.95 -2.61 20.15
C LYS A 235 -15.79 -3.76 21.15
N ARG A 236 -16.41 -4.90 20.86
CA ARG A 236 -16.40 -6.09 21.72
C ARG A 236 -14.99 -6.51 22.14
N LYS A 237 -14.02 -6.51 21.22
CA LYS A 237 -12.62 -6.89 21.52
C LYS A 237 -11.92 -5.87 22.41
N LEU A 238 -12.23 -4.59 22.27
CA LEU A 238 -11.68 -3.54 23.13
C LEU A 238 -12.32 -3.58 24.53
N ASP A 239 -13.62 -3.82 24.60
CA ASP A 239 -14.35 -3.96 25.86
C ASP A 239 -13.93 -5.19 26.67
N GLU A 240 -13.56 -6.30 25.99
CA GLU A 240 -12.95 -7.49 26.62
C GLU A 240 -11.63 -7.16 27.33
N ILE A 241 -10.91 -6.13 26.90
CA ILE A 241 -9.71 -5.62 27.57
C ILE A 241 -10.10 -4.63 28.67
N SER A 242 -10.85 -3.57 28.32
CA SER A 242 -11.41 -2.60 29.25
C SER A 242 -12.47 -1.72 28.54
N PRO A 243 -13.70 -1.60 29.07
CA PRO A 243 -14.74 -0.73 28.51
C PRO A 243 -14.38 0.76 28.48
N GLU A 244 -13.38 1.19 29.26
CA GLU A 244 -12.93 2.58 29.25
C GLU A 244 -12.20 2.96 27.95
N ILE A 245 -11.63 1.98 27.24
CA ILE A 245 -10.93 2.20 25.97
C ILE A 245 -11.90 2.77 24.93
N TRP A 246 -13.03 2.09 24.72
CA TRP A 246 -14.02 2.53 23.74
C TRP A 246 -14.60 3.89 24.09
N LYS A 247 -14.91 4.12 25.37
CA LYS A 247 -15.39 5.43 25.86
C LYS A 247 -14.39 6.55 25.57
N ALA A 248 -13.09 6.31 25.68
CA ALA A 248 -12.08 7.31 25.37
C ALA A 248 -11.94 7.58 23.87
N LEU A 249 -12.01 6.54 23.03
CA LEU A 249 -12.05 6.71 21.57
C LEU A 249 -13.29 7.54 21.17
N GLU A 250 -14.44 7.23 21.77
CA GLU A 250 -15.67 8.00 21.59
C GLU A 250 -15.56 9.47 21.99
N LYS A 251 -14.84 9.79 23.06
CA LYS A 251 -14.50 11.18 23.45
C LYS A 251 -13.51 11.80 22.46
N GLY A 252 -12.59 11.02 21.92
CA GLY A 252 -11.69 11.44 20.85
C GLY A 252 -12.42 11.93 19.61
N LEU A 253 -13.51 11.27 19.22
CA LEU A 253 -14.36 11.68 18.09
C LEU A 253 -14.96 13.09 18.26
N GLU A 254 -15.19 13.53 19.50
CA GLU A 254 -15.66 14.89 19.81
C GLU A 254 -14.55 15.91 19.54
N LYS A 255 -13.31 15.62 19.97
CA LYS A 255 -12.15 16.49 19.74
C LYS A 255 -11.85 16.71 18.25
N ILE A 256 -11.99 15.66 17.44
CA ILE A 256 -11.82 15.76 15.97
C ILE A 256 -13.12 16.14 15.25
N GLY A 257 -14.20 16.40 15.98
CA GLY A 257 -15.47 16.94 15.48
C GLY A 257 -16.21 16.04 14.49
N ILE A 258 -16.18 14.72 14.66
CA ILE A 258 -17.01 13.76 13.89
C ILE A 258 -18.04 13.02 14.76
N LYS A 259 -18.18 13.40 16.04
CA LYS A 259 -19.06 12.74 17.02
C LYS A 259 -20.54 12.73 16.61
N GLU A 260 -21.04 13.80 15.99
CA GLU A 260 -22.44 13.89 15.57
C GLU A 260 -22.79 12.85 14.48
N PHE A 261 -21.90 12.64 13.51
CA PHE A 261 -22.06 11.63 12.45
C PHE A 261 -21.98 10.22 13.02
N TYR A 262 -21.04 10.00 13.94
CA TYR A 262 -20.95 8.74 14.68
C TYR A 262 -22.23 8.45 15.47
N ASN A 263 -22.78 9.42 16.21
CA ASN A 263 -24.02 9.23 16.96
C ASN A 263 -25.19 8.90 16.04
N TYR A 264 -25.28 9.53 14.87
CA TYR A 264 -26.29 9.16 13.88
C TYR A 264 -26.12 7.72 13.40
N LEU A 265 -24.89 7.30 13.08
CA LEU A 265 -24.62 5.95 12.62
C LEU A 265 -24.95 4.88 13.66
N LYS A 266 -24.75 5.15 14.96
CA LYS A 266 -25.22 4.28 16.06
C LYS A 266 -26.73 4.05 16.05
N THR A 267 -27.52 4.92 15.44
CA THR A 267 -28.97 4.70 15.30
C THR A 267 -29.31 3.71 14.17
N LEU A 268 -28.38 3.50 13.25
CA LEU A 268 -28.56 2.64 12.07
C LEU A 268 -27.93 1.25 12.23
N VAL A 269 -26.89 1.14 13.07
CA VAL A 269 -26.12 -0.10 13.26
C VAL A 269 -25.92 -0.37 14.74
N SER A 270 -25.84 -1.64 15.13
CA SER A 270 -25.47 -1.98 16.50
C SER A 270 -24.07 -1.48 16.78
N GLU A 271 -23.86 -0.86 17.95
CA GLU A 271 -22.56 -0.34 18.35
C GLU A 271 -21.49 -1.43 18.39
N GLU A 272 -21.88 -2.67 18.70
CA GLU A 272 -21.00 -3.85 18.69
C GLU A 272 -20.45 -4.20 17.29
N GLN A 273 -21.03 -3.64 16.23
CA GLN A 273 -20.60 -3.85 14.84
C GLN A 273 -19.70 -2.72 14.32
N ILE A 274 -19.45 -1.68 15.12
CA ILE A 274 -18.57 -0.58 14.75
C ILE A 274 -17.12 -0.95 15.10
N PHE A 275 -16.21 -0.56 14.21
CA PHE A 275 -14.78 -0.71 14.39
C PHE A 275 -14.14 0.67 14.47
N MET A 276 -13.23 0.90 15.42
CA MET A 276 -12.49 2.16 15.56
C MET A 276 -11.00 1.93 15.54
N GLY A 277 -10.27 2.82 14.86
CA GLY A 277 -8.82 2.83 14.84
C GLY A 277 -8.28 4.22 15.17
N ILE A 278 -7.05 4.26 15.69
CA ILE A 278 -6.35 5.50 16.02
C ILE A 278 -4.93 5.45 15.49
N LYS A 279 -4.53 6.52 14.78
CA LYS A 279 -3.19 6.67 14.21
C LYS A 279 -2.68 8.07 14.46
N ARG A 280 -1.36 8.22 14.49
CA ARG A 280 -0.68 9.50 14.49
C ARG A 280 0.32 9.52 13.35
N ASP A 281 0.48 10.69 12.74
CA ASP A 281 1.47 10.97 11.70
C ASP A 281 1.24 10.27 10.34
N LEU A 282 0.00 10.27 9.86
CA LEU A 282 -0.36 9.71 8.55
C LEU A 282 0.40 10.31 7.37
N MET A 283 0.84 11.56 7.50
CA MET A 283 1.73 12.24 6.56
C MET A 283 2.85 12.97 7.32
N GLY A 284 3.46 12.28 8.29
CA GLY A 284 4.31 12.92 9.30
C GLY A 284 3.49 13.79 10.25
N ASP A 285 4.14 14.72 10.95
CA ASP A 285 3.54 15.59 11.99
C ASP A 285 2.37 16.48 11.50
N LEU A 286 2.12 16.54 10.19
CA LEU A 286 1.16 17.43 9.52
C LEU A 286 -0.31 17.05 9.72
N THR A 287 -0.60 15.81 10.15
CA THR A 287 -1.99 15.33 10.34
C THR A 287 -2.42 15.29 11.80
N GLY A 288 -1.47 15.30 12.74
CA GLY A 288 -1.76 15.17 14.17
C GLY A 288 -2.40 13.83 14.51
N GLU A 289 -3.41 13.87 15.37
CA GLU A 289 -4.15 12.67 15.78
C GLU A 289 -5.25 12.39 14.77
N TYR A 290 -5.31 11.14 14.32
CA TYR A 290 -6.30 10.66 13.37
C TYR A 290 -7.10 9.52 13.99
N ILE A 291 -8.41 9.72 14.09
CA ILE A 291 -9.34 8.68 14.51
C ILE A 291 -10.29 8.44 13.35
N TRP A 292 -10.54 7.16 13.10
CA TRP A 292 -11.42 6.71 12.04
C TRP A 292 -12.21 5.50 12.49
N PHE A 293 -13.34 5.28 11.83
CA PHE A 293 -14.20 4.14 12.15
C PHE A 293 -14.91 3.60 10.91
N LEU A 294 -15.32 2.34 11.02
CA LEU A 294 -16.10 1.61 10.02
C LEU A 294 -17.44 1.22 10.63
N ALA A 295 -18.54 1.61 9.98
CA ALA A 295 -19.89 1.28 10.38
C ALA A 295 -20.60 0.53 9.23
N PRO A 296 -20.89 -0.78 9.38
CA PRO A 296 -21.59 -1.55 8.36
C PRO A 296 -23.10 -1.30 8.43
N ILE A 297 -23.67 -0.65 7.41
CA ILE A 297 -25.10 -0.30 7.33
C ILE A 297 -25.82 -1.26 6.38
N ILE A 298 -27.03 -1.65 6.77
CA ILE A 298 -28.00 -2.28 5.88
C ILE A 298 -29.11 -1.25 5.62
N SER A 299 -29.28 -0.84 4.36
CA SER A 299 -30.30 0.12 3.97
C SER A 299 -31.70 -0.50 4.03
N LYS A 300 -32.74 0.35 3.94
CA LYS A 300 -34.13 -0.10 3.86
C LYS A 300 -34.43 -0.98 2.65
N GLU A 301 -33.64 -0.85 1.58
CA GLU A 301 -33.71 -1.67 0.36
C GLU A 301 -32.81 -2.92 0.43
N LEU A 302 -32.35 -3.30 1.63
CA LEU A 302 -31.43 -4.41 1.88
C LEU A 302 -30.05 -4.27 1.18
N LYS A 303 -29.71 -3.07 0.69
CA LYS A 303 -28.35 -2.78 0.20
C LYS A 303 -27.39 -2.68 1.38
N ARG A 304 -26.24 -3.33 1.27
CA ARG A 304 -25.26 -3.44 2.35
C ARG A 304 -24.06 -2.56 2.05
N PHE A 305 -23.68 -1.70 2.98
CA PHE A 305 -22.58 -0.76 2.84
C PHE A 305 -21.68 -0.74 4.07
N ILE A 306 -20.43 -0.34 3.90
CA ILE A 306 -19.54 0.08 4.97
C ILE A 306 -19.35 1.58 4.83
N VAL A 307 -19.67 2.31 5.90
CA VAL A 307 -19.40 3.73 6.02
C VAL A 307 -18.09 3.90 6.77
N MET A 308 -17.10 4.45 6.09
CA MET A 308 -15.84 4.86 6.69
C MET A 308 -15.87 6.36 6.96
N GLU A 309 -15.68 6.72 8.22
CA GLU A 309 -15.58 8.11 8.65
C GLU A 309 -14.20 8.34 9.27
N ALA A 310 -13.64 9.52 9.05
CA ALA A 310 -12.34 9.86 9.61
C ALA A 310 -12.22 11.37 9.85
N GLY A 311 -11.52 11.73 10.91
CA GLY A 311 -11.16 13.11 11.20
C GLY A 311 -9.76 13.21 11.79
N SER A 312 -9.21 14.41 11.73
CA SER A 312 -7.91 14.74 12.28
C SER A 312 -7.96 16.02 13.11
N THR A 313 -6.97 16.22 13.98
CA THR A 313 -6.89 17.42 14.84
C THR A 313 -6.31 18.65 14.16
N ILE A 314 -5.55 18.49 13.05
CA ILE A 314 -4.79 19.58 12.42
C ILE A 314 -5.42 20.07 11.10
N GLU A 315 -6.05 19.19 10.32
CA GLU A 315 -6.61 19.59 9.03
C GLU A 315 -8.08 20.06 9.17
N GLU A 316 -8.28 21.38 9.28
CA GLU A 316 -9.58 22.02 9.06
C GLU A 316 -10.06 21.74 7.63
N GLY A 317 -10.76 20.62 7.42
CA GLY A 317 -11.31 20.21 6.12
C GLY A 317 -11.14 18.72 5.76
N ALA A 318 -10.47 17.92 6.59
CA ALA A 318 -10.20 16.51 6.27
C ALA A 318 -11.33 15.52 6.63
N LYS A 319 -12.47 16.02 7.11
CA LYS A 319 -13.66 15.23 7.43
C LYS A 319 -14.37 14.85 6.15
N ALA A 320 -14.34 13.56 5.84
CA ALA A 320 -15.01 13.02 4.69
C ALA A 320 -15.44 11.60 4.98
N THR A 321 -16.63 11.29 4.52
CA THR A 321 -17.21 9.96 4.60
C THR A 321 -16.99 9.25 3.29
N TYR A 322 -16.58 7.99 3.37
CA TYR A 322 -16.39 7.13 2.22
C TYR A 322 -17.32 5.94 2.36
N ILE A 323 -18.08 5.66 1.31
CA ILE A 323 -19.05 4.58 1.31
C ILE A 323 -18.54 3.48 0.40
N PHE A 324 -18.51 2.26 0.92
CA PHE A 324 -18.12 1.06 0.22
C PHE A 324 -19.29 0.07 0.19
N ARG A 325 -19.63 -0.48 -0.97
CA ARG A 325 -20.66 -1.52 -1.11
C ARG A 325 -20.10 -2.86 -0.65
N ILE A 326 -20.88 -3.60 0.13
CA ILE A 326 -20.56 -4.98 0.50
C ILE A 326 -21.09 -5.89 -0.63
N PRO A 327 -20.24 -6.64 -1.35
CA PRO A 327 -20.68 -7.56 -2.40
C PRO A 327 -21.68 -8.59 -1.88
N GLU A 328 -22.57 -9.09 -2.73
CA GLU A 328 -23.51 -10.17 -2.37
C GLU A 328 -22.73 -11.44 -1.97
N GLY A 329 -23.24 -12.18 -0.97
CA GLY A 329 -22.61 -13.41 -0.47
C GLY A 329 -21.41 -13.20 0.48
N GLU A 330 -20.82 -12.00 0.53
CA GLU A 330 -19.79 -11.68 1.54
C GLU A 330 -20.44 -11.50 2.93
N GLU A 331 -19.79 -12.06 3.95
CA GLU A 331 -20.12 -11.85 5.36
C GLU A 331 -19.66 -10.45 5.79
N ILE A 332 -20.55 -9.72 6.47
CA ILE A 332 -20.32 -8.30 6.81
C ILE A 332 -19.04 -8.13 7.63
N SER A 333 -18.87 -8.96 8.67
CA SER A 333 -17.73 -8.85 9.58
C SER A 333 -16.38 -9.10 8.89
N ASP A 334 -16.34 -10.04 7.94
CA ASP A 334 -15.13 -10.36 7.21
C ASP A 334 -14.81 -9.29 6.16
N PHE A 335 -15.84 -8.75 5.50
CA PHE A 335 -15.65 -7.64 4.57
C PHE A 335 -15.21 -6.35 5.27
N VAL A 336 -15.65 -6.09 6.51
CA VAL A 336 -15.13 -4.96 7.32
C VAL A 336 -13.64 -5.14 7.62
N LYS A 337 -13.18 -6.34 8.00
CA LYS A 337 -11.75 -6.63 8.19
C LYS A 337 -10.97 -6.45 6.88
N LYS A 338 -11.56 -6.84 5.75
CA LYS A 338 -10.97 -6.66 4.42
C LYS A 338 -10.75 -5.18 4.10
N ILE A 339 -11.77 -4.33 4.31
CA ILE A 339 -11.63 -2.87 4.15
C ILE A 339 -10.57 -2.30 5.10
N ASN A 340 -10.55 -2.74 6.36
CA ASN A 340 -9.55 -2.33 7.33
C ASN A 340 -8.12 -2.61 6.84
N ARG A 341 -7.86 -3.84 6.37
CA ARG A 341 -6.58 -4.21 5.75
C ARG A 341 -6.26 -3.35 4.54
N CYS A 342 -7.23 -3.12 3.65
CA CYS A 342 -6.99 -2.32 2.45
C CYS A 342 -6.55 -0.89 2.78
N MET A 343 -7.13 -0.28 3.81
CA MET A 343 -6.74 1.06 4.26
C MET A 343 -5.30 1.09 4.79
N ILE A 344 -4.85 0.04 5.49
CA ILE A 344 -3.46 -0.10 5.97
C ILE A 344 -2.49 -0.31 4.81
N ALA A 345 -2.85 -1.15 3.84
CA ALA A 345 -2.02 -1.47 2.69
C ALA A 345 -1.67 -0.22 1.87
N ILE A 346 -2.63 0.70 1.70
CA ILE A 346 -2.42 1.97 0.99
C ILE A 346 -1.96 3.11 1.90
N ASN A 347 -1.61 2.81 3.15
CA ASN A 347 -1.27 3.77 4.21
C ASN A 347 -2.28 4.94 4.27
N PHE A 348 -3.57 4.60 4.26
CA PHE A 348 -4.71 5.51 4.34
C PHE A 348 -4.77 6.63 3.29
N ARG A 349 -4.10 6.46 2.13
CA ARG A 349 -4.22 7.40 1.02
C ARG A 349 -5.59 7.27 0.35
N ARG A 350 -6.49 8.20 0.67
CA ARG A 350 -7.89 8.20 0.22
C ARG A 350 -8.08 8.67 -1.22
N GLU A 351 -7.26 9.60 -1.68
CA GLU A 351 -7.35 10.21 -3.02
C GLU A 351 -7.45 9.20 -4.17
N PRO A 352 -6.56 8.20 -4.29
CA PRO A 352 -6.64 7.24 -5.40
C PRO A 352 -7.89 6.35 -5.37
N ILE A 353 -8.66 6.32 -4.28
CA ILE A 353 -9.91 5.56 -4.21
C ILE A 353 -11.02 6.23 -5.02
N TYR A 354 -11.14 7.55 -4.93
CA TYR A 354 -12.28 8.29 -5.50
C TYR A 354 -11.96 9.08 -6.78
N LEU A 355 -10.70 9.10 -7.22
CA LEU A 355 -10.34 9.71 -8.51
C LEU A 355 -11.07 9.01 -9.66
N LYS A 356 -11.62 9.79 -10.58
CA LYS A 356 -12.23 9.27 -11.81
C LYS A 356 -11.14 8.74 -12.74
N ASP A 357 -11.49 7.75 -13.56
CA ASP A 357 -10.51 7.16 -14.49
C ASP A 357 -9.96 8.19 -15.48
N GLU A 358 -10.79 9.14 -15.93
CA GLU A 358 -10.37 10.27 -16.78
C GLU A 358 -9.29 11.15 -16.14
N ASP A 359 -9.33 11.30 -14.80
CA ASP A 359 -8.35 12.10 -14.08
C ASP A 359 -7.02 11.36 -13.94
N LEU A 360 -6.99 10.03 -13.98
CA LEU A 360 -5.76 9.23 -13.86
C LEU A 360 -4.79 9.42 -15.02
N GLU A 361 -5.26 9.94 -16.16
CA GLU A 361 -4.42 10.28 -17.32
C GLU A 361 -3.67 11.62 -17.14
N LYS A 362 -4.00 12.40 -16.10
CA LYS A 362 -3.29 13.65 -15.82
C LYS A 362 -1.88 13.38 -15.27
N PRO A 363 -0.86 14.17 -15.65
CA PRO A 363 0.53 13.97 -15.20
C PRO A 363 0.70 13.82 -13.69
N ASP A 364 -0.06 14.59 -12.89
CA ASP A 364 0.04 14.58 -11.43
C ASP A 364 -0.47 13.27 -10.78
N TYR A 365 -1.29 12.51 -11.51
CA TYR A 365 -1.96 11.29 -11.04
C TYR A 365 -1.44 10.01 -11.69
N LEU A 366 -0.43 10.11 -12.57
CA LEU A 366 0.16 8.95 -13.24
C LEU A 366 0.66 7.88 -12.25
N LYS A 367 1.20 8.30 -11.10
CA LYS A 367 1.58 7.42 -9.99
C LYS A 367 0.43 6.55 -9.47
N TYR A 368 -0.79 7.10 -9.44
CA TYR A 368 -1.97 6.36 -8.97
C TYR A 368 -2.45 5.35 -10.00
N LYS A 369 -2.28 5.62 -11.30
CA LYS A 369 -2.55 4.63 -12.34
C LYS A 369 -1.72 3.36 -12.13
N THR A 370 -0.41 3.51 -11.88
CA THR A 370 0.47 2.40 -11.51
C THR A 370 0.02 1.73 -10.20
N ALA A 371 -0.27 2.53 -9.16
CA ALA A 371 -0.70 2.02 -7.86
C ALA A 371 -1.96 1.16 -7.97
N ILE A 372 -2.97 1.60 -8.72
CA ILE A 372 -4.24 0.89 -8.91
C ILE A 372 -4.04 -0.44 -9.65
N ALA A 373 -3.12 -0.46 -10.62
CA ALA A 373 -2.82 -1.66 -11.38
C ALA A 373 -2.08 -2.71 -10.53
N LYS A 374 -1.24 -2.28 -9.58
CA LYS A 374 -0.30 -3.14 -8.87
C LYS A 374 -0.64 -3.42 -7.40
N ILE A 375 -1.52 -2.63 -6.77
CA ILE A 375 -1.96 -2.84 -5.37
C ILE A 375 -3.37 -3.46 -5.38
N PRO A 376 -3.52 -4.77 -5.12
CA PRO A 376 -4.83 -5.44 -5.13
C PRO A 376 -5.85 -4.80 -4.19
N GLU A 377 -5.39 -4.34 -3.02
CA GLU A 377 -6.21 -3.67 -2.02
C GLU A 377 -6.80 -2.35 -2.52
N LEU A 378 -6.01 -1.55 -3.24
CA LEU A 378 -6.48 -0.30 -3.83
C LEU A 378 -7.48 -0.57 -4.94
N LYS A 379 -7.23 -1.59 -5.76
CA LYS A 379 -8.16 -2.04 -6.81
C LYS A 379 -9.50 -2.46 -6.20
N LEU A 380 -9.48 -3.24 -5.13
CA LEU A 380 -10.68 -3.65 -4.42
C LEU A 380 -11.44 -2.44 -3.87
N LEU A 381 -10.75 -1.52 -3.18
CA LEU A 381 -11.36 -0.30 -2.64
C LEU A 381 -12.08 0.50 -3.72
N ARG A 382 -11.47 0.68 -4.90
CA ARG A 382 -12.11 1.36 -6.04
C ARG A 382 -13.33 0.60 -6.56
N GLN A 383 -13.24 -0.72 -6.72
CA GLN A 383 -14.34 -1.56 -7.24
C GLN A 383 -15.60 -1.51 -6.36
N VAL A 384 -15.42 -1.36 -5.06
CA VAL A 384 -16.51 -1.33 -4.09
C VAL A 384 -16.85 0.08 -3.62
N PHE A 385 -16.07 1.09 -4.00
CA PHE A 385 -16.36 2.49 -3.68
C PHE A 385 -17.65 2.96 -4.35
N VAL A 386 -18.49 3.64 -3.57
CA VAL A 386 -19.78 4.18 -4.03
C VAL A 386 -19.68 5.68 -4.19
N LYS A 387 -19.29 6.39 -3.12
CA LYS A 387 -19.16 7.85 -3.13
C LYS A 387 -18.43 8.37 -1.90
N ARG A 388 -17.99 9.63 -2.03
CA ARG A 388 -17.43 10.45 -0.96
C ARG A 388 -18.44 11.53 -0.59
N ILE A 389 -18.73 11.70 0.70
CA ILE A 389 -19.57 12.78 1.23
C ILE A 389 -18.65 13.80 1.91
N ILE A 390 -18.76 15.05 1.50
CA ILE A 390 -18.08 16.19 2.14
C ILE A 390 -19.01 16.75 3.21
N HIS A 391 -18.47 17.00 4.40
CA HIS A 391 -19.24 17.46 5.54
C HIS A 391 -19.57 18.95 5.39
N SER A 392 -20.85 19.27 5.24
CA SER A 392 -21.38 20.65 5.25
C SER A 392 -22.35 20.89 6.40
N SER A 393 -23.29 19.95 6.63
CA SER A 393 -24.16 19.89 7.81
C SER A 393 -24.63 18.44 8.03
N LEU A 394 -25.05 18.10 9.24
CA LEU A 394 -25.60 16.76 9.55
C LEU A 394 -26.82 16.41 8.68
N GLU A 395 -27.72 17.35 8.43
CA GLU A 395 -28.91 17.14 7.59
C GLU A 395 -28.53 16.83 6.13
N THR A 396 -27.62 17.60 5.56
CA THR A 396 -27.12 17.38 4.20
C THR A 396 -26.39 16.05 4.09
N TRP A 397 -25.59 15.75 5.11
CA TRP A 397 -24.82 14.52 5.20
C TRP A 397 -25.72 13.28 5.30
N THR A 398 -26.73 13.30 6.18
CA THR A 398 -27.68 12.19 6.35
C THR A 398 -28.52 11.98 5.09
N THR A 399 -28.95 13.07 4.43
CA THR A 399 -29.66 13.01 3.15
C THR A 399 -28.80 12.34 2.07
N GLN A 400 -27.53 12.72 1.97
CA GLN A 400 -26.60 12.08 1.03
C GLN A 400 -26.33 10.62 1.41
N LEU A 401 -26.15 10.29 2.68
CA LEU A 401 -25.94 8.92 3.15
C LEU A 401 -27.13 8.01 2.82
N MET A 402 -28.35 8.50 3.03
CA MET A 402 -29.58 7.73 2.83
C MET A 402 -30.05 7.72 1.37
N GLY A 403 -29.79 8.80 0.62
CA GLY A 403 -30.03 8.91 -0.83
C GLY A 403 -29.02 8.12 -1.67
N SER A 404 -28.40 7.08 -1.10
CA SER A 404 -27.46 6.18 -1.78
C SER A 404 -28.20 5.22 -2.70
N ASP A 405 -28.84 5.77 -3.72
CA ASP A 405 -29.20 5.06 -4.93
C ASP A 405 -28.11 5.33 -5.97
N PRO A 406 -27.35 4.33 -6.43
CA PRO A 406 -26.28 4.56 -7.39
C PRO A 406 -26.91 4.79 -8.77
N GLN A 407 -27.13 6.05 -9.13
CA GLN A 407 -27.03 6.47 -10.53
C GLN A 407 -25.63 7.04 -10.74
N ASN A 408 -24.70 6.15 -11.05
CA ASN A 408 -23.64 6.30 -12.06
C ASN A 408 -22.73 5.07 -12.04
#